data_AF-A0A959ZJF1-F1
#
_entry.id   AF-A0A959ZJF1-F1
#
_cell.length_a   1.000
_cell.length_b   1.000
_cell.length_c   1.000
_cell.angle_alpha   90.00
_cell.angle_beta   90.00
_cell.angle_gamma   90.00
#
_symmetry.space_group_name_H-M   'P 1'
#
loop_
_entity.id
_entity.type
_entity.pdbx_description
1 polymer ?
#
loop_
_entity_poly.entity_id
_entity_poly.type
_entity_poly.pdbx_seq_one_letter_code
_entity_poly.pdbx_strand_id
1 'polypeptide(L)'
;MGSLNIKTPEAHRLAKELAELTGESMAVATTEALRERRDRILRGRGARADRFRKLAREIGQQLPPEMEQGDPTEFLYDENGLPLGN
;
A
#
# COMPACT_ATOMS: atom_id res chain seq x y z
N MET A 1 2.99 -1.08 28.50
CA MET A 1 3.74 -0.29 27.50
C MET A 1 4.79 -1.19 26.89
N GLY A 2 4.80 -1.35 25.57
CA GLY A 2 5.74 -2.25 24.89
C GLY A 2 7.15 -1.66 24.87
N SER A 3 8.16 -2.46 25.22
CA SER A 3 9.56 -2.08 25.09
C SER A 3 10.05 -2.38 23.67
N LEU A 4 10.43 -1.34 22.94
CA LEU A 4 11.08 -1.49 21.63
C LEU A 4 12.57 -1.78 21.87
N ASN A 5 12.98 -3.03 21.70
CA ASN A 5 14.35 -3.46 21.96
C ASN A 5 15.20 -3.42 20.69
N ILE A 6 15.65 -2.22 20.29
CA ILE A 6 16.60 -2.07 19.19
C ILE A 6 18.01 -2.13 19.79
N LYS A 7 18.68 -3.28 19.63
CA LYS A 7 20.02 -3.56 20.19
C LYS A 7 21.16 -3.42 19.19
N THR A 8 21.02 -2.58 18.17
CA THR A 8 22.12 -2.32 17.23
C THR A 8 22.88 -1.07 17.68
N PRO A 9 24.23 -1.10 17.77
CA PRO A 9 25.04 0.08 18.09
C PRO A 9 24.77 1.25 17.12
N GLU A 10 24.49 0.94 15.86
CA GLU A 10 24.15 1.92 14.83
C GLU A 10 22.84 2.68 15.14
N ALA A 11 21.78 1.99 15.56
CA ALA A 11 20.52 2.66 15.86
C ALA A 11 20.65 3.59 17.07
N HIS A 12 21.43 3.19 18.08
CA HIS A 12 21.71 4.06 19.21
C HIS A 12 22.48 5.32 18.80
N ARG A 13 23.50 5.16 17.92
CA ARG A 13 24.26 6.29 17.37
C ARG A 13 23.35 7.24 16.59
N LEU A 14 22.56 6.71 15.66
CA LEU A 14 21.64 7.52 14.84
C LEU A 14 20.59 8.25 15.70
N ALA A 15 20.03 7.58 16.71
CA ALA A 15 19.08 8.19 17.62
C ALA A 15 19.72 9.32 18.44
N LYS A 16 21.00 9.17 18.83
CA LYS A 16 21.74 10.19 19.57
C LYS A 16 22.05 11.39 18.69
N GLU A 17 22.59 11.16 17.49
CA GLU A 17 22.86 12.22 16.51
C GLU A 17 21.58 12.99 16.17
N LEU A 18 20.46 12.29 15.97
CA LEU A 18 19.19 12.94 15.67
C LEU A 18 18.67 13.79 16.83
N ALA A 19 18.79 13.29 18.07
CA ALA A 19 18.44 14.05 19.27
C ALA A 19 19.30 15.32 19.42
N GLU A 20 20.60 15.22 19.19
CA GLU A 20 21.53 16.37 19.24
C GLU A 20 21.20 17.42 18.17
N LEU A 21 20.88 16.99 16.94
CA LEU A 21 20.54 17.89 15.84
C LEU A 21 19.19 18.60 16.04
N THR A 22 18.24 17.94 16.70
CA THR A 22 16.87 18.44 16.89
C THR A 22 16.67 19.16 18.23
N GLY A 23 17.57 18.94 19.20
CA GLY A 23 17.40 19.41 20.57
C GLY A 23 16.37 18.60 21.36
N GLU A 24 15.95 17.44 20.85
CA GLU A 24 14.94 16.58 21.45
C GLU A 24 15.58 15.47 22.30
N SER A 25 14.77 14.75 23.08
CA SER A 25 15.25 13.49 23.70
C SER A 25 15.37 12.38 22.65
N MET A 26 16.28 11.42 22.85
CA MET A 26 16.43 10.27 21.94
C MET A 26 15.12 9.52 21.70
N ALA A 27 14.24 9.45 22.71
CA ALA A 27 12.94 8.80 22.58
C ALA A 27 12.01 9.58 21.64
N VAL A 28 11.96 10.91 21.77
CA VAL A 28 11.14 11.78 20.91
C VAL A 28 11.69 11.75 19.48
N ALA A 29 12.98 12.01 19.30
CA ALA A 29 13.64 12.02 17.99
C ALA A 29 13.44 10.68 17.24
N THR A 30 13.60 9.54 17.95
CA THR A 30 13.36 8.21 17.35
C THR A 30 11.90 8.00 16.98
N THR A 31 10.97 8.43 17.84
CA THR A 31 9.52 8.29 17.59
C THR A 31 9.09 9.10 16.37
N GLU A 32 9.57 10.34 16.25
CA GLU A 32 9.27 11.20 15.11
C GLU A 32 9.90 10.65 13.82
N ALA A 33 11.16 10.21 13.84
CA ALA A 33 11.79 9.59 12.66
C ALA A 33 11.01 8.36 12.15
N LEU A 34 10.54 7.50 13.06
CA LEU A 34 9.71 6.34 12.72
C LEU A 34 8.36 6.78 12.14
N ARG A 35 7.72 7.80 12.72
CA ARG A 35 6.46 8.37 12.24
C ARG A 35 6.61 8.94 10.83
N GLU A 36 7.63 9.77 10.61
CA GLU A 36 7.91 10.37 9.31
C GLU A 36 8.18 9.31 8.23
N ARG A 37 8.98 8.29 8.55
CA ARG A 37 9.28 7.19 7.62
C ARG A 37 8.02 6.42 7.26
N ARG A 38 7.20 6.08 8.26
CA ARG A 38 5.91 5.41 8.07
C ARG A 38 5.01 6.25 7.15
N ASP A 39 4.87 7.53 7.45
CA ASP A 39 3.96 8.40 6.71
C ASP A 39 4.45 8.62 5.26
N ARG A 40 5.77 8.68 5.04
CA ARG A 40 6.37 8.71 3.69
C ARG A 40 6.03 7.46 2.89
N ILE A 41 6.07 6.28 3.51
CA ILE A 41 5.69 5.01 2.87
C ILE A 41 4.18 5.00 2.58
N LEU A 42 3.36 5.44 3.53
CA LEU A 42 1.90 5.47 3.37
C LEU A 42 1.47 6.43 2.25
N ARG A 43 2.06 7.63 2.15
CA ARG A 43 1.78 8.56 1.05
C ARG A 43 2.09 7.94 -0.32
N GLY A 44 3.20 7.21 -0.42
CA GLY A 44 3.56 6.49 -1.65
C GLY A 44 2.56 5.37 -2.02
N ARG A 45 2.01 4.68 -1.02
CA ARG A 45 0.97 3.64 -1.22
C ARG A 45 -0.40 4.24 -1.54
N GLY A 46 -0.81 5.30 -0.85
CA GLY A 46 -2.08 6.00 -1.08
C GLY A 46 -2.16 6.52 -2.51
N ALA A 47 -1.12 7.22 -2.98
CA ALA A 47 -1.05 7.70 -4.35
C ALA A 47 -1.14 6.57 -5.39
N ARG A 48 -0.64 5.37 -5.09
CA ARG A 48 -0.77 4.21 -5.98
C ARG A 48 -2.19 3.64 -5.96
N ALA A 49 -2.78 3.48 -4.79
CA ALA A 49 -4.15 2.98 -4.64
C ALA A 49 -5.16 3.92 -5.31
N ASP A 50 -4.99 5.23 -5.16
CA ASP A 50 -5.87 6.22 -5.77
C ASP A 50 -5.72 6.27 -7.28
N ARG A 51 -4.50 6.10 -7.82
CA ARG A 51 -4.30 5.93 -9.26
C ARG A 51 -4.99 4.68 -9.79
N PHE A 52 -4.90 3.55 -9.08
CA PHE A 52 -5.61 2.32 -9.48
C PHE A 52 -7.13 2.50 -9.47
N ARG A 53 -7.69 3.12 -8.42
CA ARG A 53 -9.13 3.39 -8.35
C ARG A 53 -9.60 4.33 -9.46
N LYS A 54 -8.80 5.36 -9.77
CA LYS A 54 -9.09 6.28 -10.87
C LYS A 54 -9.11 5.54 -12.21
N LEU A 55 -8.07 4.75 -12.50
CA LEU A 55 -7.98 3.97 -13.73
C LEU A 55 -9.13 2.94 -13.84
N ALA A 56 -9.44 2.23 -12.76
CA ALA A 56 -10.54 1.28 -12.74
C ALA A 56 -11.90 1.95 -13.04
N ARG A 57 -12.12 3.17 -12.53
CA ARG A 57 -13.32 3.95 -12.83
C ARG A 57 -13.36 4.41 -14.29
N GLU A 58 -12.25 4.89 -14.82
CA GLU A 58 -12.14 5.33 -16.22
C GLU A 58 -12.40 4.16 -17.18
N ILE A 59 -11.83 2.98 -16.90
CA ILE A 59 -12.07 1.76 -17.68
C ILE A 59 -13.53 1.32 -17.55
N GLY A 60 -14.08 1.31 -16.34
CA GLY A 60 -15.48 0.92 -16.10
C GLY A 60 -16.49 1.80 -16.84
N GLN A 61 -16.23 3.10 -16.98
CA GLN A 61 -17.08 4.01 -17.75
C GLN A 61 -17.09 3.75 -19.26
N GLN A 62 -16.09 3.04 -19.78
CA GLN A 62 -15.97 2.68 -21.19
C GLN A 62 -16.42 1.25 -21.47
N LEU A 63 -16.78 0.49 -20.44
CA LEU A 63 -17.22 -0.88 -20.61
C LEU A 63 -18.63 -0.90 -21.24
N PRO A 64 -18.89 -1.78 -22.22
CA PRO A 64 -20.22 -1.96 -22.77
C PRO A 64 -21.21 -2.43 -21.68
N PRO A 65 -22.49 -2.01 -21.70
CA PRO A 65 -23.49 -2.43 -20.72
C PRO A 65 -23.65 -3.96 -20.63
N GLU A 66 -23.35 -4.68 -21.71
CA GLU A 66 -23.38 -6.14 -21.76
C GLU A 66 -22.32 -6.79 -20.86
N MET A 67 -21.25 -6.07 -20.51
CA MET A 67 -20.22 -6.55 -19.57
C MET A 67 -20.55 -6.23 -18.10
N GLU A 68 -21.58 -5.43 -17.82
CA GLU A 68 -22.07 -5.21 -16.46
C GLU A 68 -22.98 -6.34 -15.98
N GLN A 69 -23.46 -7.20 -16.89
CA GLN A 69 -24.39 -8.28 -16.59
C GLN A 69 -23.75 -9.65 -16.85
N GLY A 70 -23.50 -10.39 -15.77
CA GLY A 70 -23.08 -11.80 -15.85
C GLY A 70 -21.58 -12.04 -15.94
N ASP A 71 -21.22 -13.31 -16.08
CA ASP A 71 -19.83 -13.72 -16.26
C ASP A 71 -19.44 -13.46 -17.73
N PRO A 72 -18.46 -12.57 -18.01
CA PRO A 72 -18.02 -12.27 -19.37
C PRO A 72 -17.32 -13.46 -20.05
N THR A 73 -17.22 -14.61 -19.39
CA THR A 73 -16.68 -15.85 -19.93
C THR A 73 -17.75 -16.93 -20.13
N GLU A 74 -19.02 -16.66 -19.79
CA GLU A 74 -20.12 -17.63 -19.91
C GLU A 74 -20.25 -18.19 -21.34
N PHE A 75 -20.00 -17.38 -22.37
CA PHE A 75 -20.02 -17.82 -23.77
C PHE A 75 -18.86 -18.74 -24.17
N LEU A 76 -17.83 -18.91 -23.33
CA LEU A 76 -16.68 -19.76 -23.61
C LEU A 76 -16.89 -21.20 -23.12
N TYR A 77 -17.90 -21.44 -22.28
CA TYR A 77 -18.14 -22.72 -21.64
C TYR A 77 -19.54 -23.24 -21.97
N ASP A 78 -19.68 -24.56 -22.08
CA ASP A 78 -20.98 -25.22 -22.19
C ASP A 78 -21.69 -25.32 -20.83
N GLU A 79 -22.91 -25.87 -20.82
CA GLU A 79 -23.72 -26.07 -19.60
C GLU A 79 -23.06 -26.98 -18.56
N ASN A 80 -22.02 -27.74 -18.94
CA ASN A 80 -21.22 -28.58 -18.06
C ASN A 80 -19.91 -27.90 -17.60
N GLY A 81 -19.66 -26.65 -18.03
CA GLY A 81 -18.45 -25.90 -17.73
C GLY A 81 -17.23 -26.29 -18.55
N LEU A 82 -17.40 -27.03 -19.66
CA LEU A 82 -16.32 -27.40 -20.56
C LEU A 82 -16.13 -26.33 -21.64
N PRO A 83 -14.89 -26.04 -22.08
CA PRO A 83 -14.66 -25.09 -23.17
C PRO A 83 -15.41 -25.52 -24.43
N LEU A 84 -16.08 -24.58 -25.09
CA LEU A 84 -16.62 -24.82 -26.42
C LEU A 84 -15.44 -25.15 -27.36
N GLY A 85 -15.34 -26.41 -27.78
CA GLY A 85 -14.31 -26.85 -28.71
C GLY A 85 -14.52 -26.18 -30.07
N ASN A 86 -13.53 -25.39 -30.50
CA ASN A 86 -13.46 -24.87 -31.86
C ASN A 86 -13.18 -25.99 -32.88
#